data_AF-A0A8J8A3A1-F1
#
_entry.id   AF-A0A8J8A3A1-F1
#
_cell.length_a   1.000
_cell.length_b   1.000
_cell.length_c   1.000
_cell.angle_alpha   90.00
_cell.angle_beta   90.00
_cell.angle_gamma   90.00
#
_symmetry.space_group_name_H-M   'P 1'
#
loop_
_entity.id
_entity.type
_entity.pdbx_description
1 polymer ?
#
loop_
_entity_poly.entity_id
_entity_poly.type
_entity_poly.pdbx_seq_one_letter_code
_entity_poly.pdbx_strand_id
1 'polypeptide(L)'
;MVTNRRVTIVLTACLLVVLTALAVVGNERIESGSFVGLCVHSGDGFSVLTDGKRSVGVYASLEVGKVYRVTGIQFNSSSGIRLRPEKVEPAKPTFALDSLTGAYWPSRGHYLLTPDRIRLALPLKAEKGELVKVDGLWYRGKFYPINFTAFGFPARPSDGMPWISEGVILYSGRKTILWNGSEEVVLYLPYGIELEPGQRISVLGIARFYSTLSLLVDSGEDVRLLGTGEKAPIGSAEIGEIATGNCTVVGKGRSLRLNCTEMRLYGFPARTGDVLHVEALRRKSSLLCLNCTVILPREELPNGICHFFPGKFTKISGNVSWVRTYKNGFGIANVTEANCWVILKLRKSLGVSVEINETVTAYGFFTTYRGMPAFEVASGDDLCSGNC
;
A
#
# COMPACT_ATOMS: atom_id res chain seq x y z
N MET A 1 -47.63 -16.25 -96.68
CA MET A 1 -48.02 -16.00 -95.27
C MET A 1 -48.82 -17.18 -94.77
N VAL A 2 -48.15 -18.19 -94.20
CA VAL A 2 -48.79 -19.27 -93.45
C VAL A 2 -48.45 -19.01 -92.00
N THR A 3 -49.37 -18.37 -91.30
CA THR A 3 -49.23 -17.98 -89.89
C THR A 3 -49.09 -19.26 -89.07
N ASN A 4 -47.88 -19.50 -88.56
CA ASN A 4 -47.45 -20.75 -87.96
C ASN A 4 -48.00 -20.88 -86.53
N ARG A 5 -49.33 -21.02 -86.43
CA ARG A 5 -50.13 -21.05 -85.18
C ARG A 5 -49.64 -22.11 -84.20
N ARG A 6 -49.05 -23.21 -84.70
CA ARG A 6 -48.49 -24.29 -83.88
C ARG A 6 -47.20 -23.88 -83.16
N VAL A 7 -46.34 -23.09 -83.80
CA VAL A 7 -45.08 -22.62 -83.19
C VAL A 7 -45.36 -21.61 -82.08
N THR A 8 -46.36 -20.73 -82.26
CA THR A 8 -46.77 -19.78 -81.22
C THR A 8 -47.32 -20.49 -79.99
N ILE A 9 -48.15 -21.54 -80.18
CA ILE A 9 -48.72 -22.32 -79.07
C ILE A 9 -47.63 -23.06 -78.29
N VAL A 10 -46.65 -23.66 -78.97
CA VAL A 10 -45.54 -24.37 -78.32
C VAL A 10 -44.65 -23.39 -77.56
N LEU A 11 -44.35 -22.21 -78.13
CA LEU A 11 -43.59 -21.18 -77.43
C LEU A 11 -44.33 -20.64 -76.21
N THR A 12 -45.65 -20.40 -76.31
CA THR A 12 -46.45 -19.96 -75.15
C THR A 12 -46.54 -21.05 -74.08
N ALA A 13 -46.65 -22.33 -74.47
CA ALA A 13 -46.68 -23.43 -73.52
C ALA A 13 -45.32 -23.62 -72.82
N CYS A 14 -44.20 -23.55 -73.56
CA CYS A 14 -42.86 -23.57 -72.97
C CYS A 14 -42.62 -22.36 -72.06
N LEU A 15 -43.06 -21.16 -72.45
CA LEU A 15 -42.96 -19.97 -71.59
C LEU A 15 -43.80 -20.13 -70.33
N LEU A 16 -45.00 -20.70 -70.44
CA LEU A 16 -45.86 -20.98 -69.28
C LEU A 16 -45.23 -22.01 -68.35
N VAL A 17 -44.62 -23.07 -68.90
CA VAL A 17 -43.92 -24.10 -68.12
C VAL A 17 -42.66 -23.55 -67.45
N VAL A 18 -41.93 -22.65 -68.10
CA VAL A 18 -40.76 -21.98 -67.51
C VAL A 18 -41.21 -20.98 -66.44
N LEU A 19 -42.30 -20.25 -66.66
CA LEU A 19 -42.89 -19.34 -65.66
C LEU A 19 -43.44 -20.10 -64.45
N THR A 20 -44.09 -21.26 -64.64
CA THR A 20 -44.54 -22.09 -63.52
C THR A 20 -43.38 -22.77 -62.82
N ALA A 21 -42.34 -23.21 -63.52
CA ALA A 21 -41.13 -23.73 -62.90
C ALA A 21 -40.40 -22.66 -62.08
N LEU A 22 -40.28 -21.43 -62.59
CA LEU A 22 -39.72 -20.30 -61.84
C LEU A 22 -40.60 -19.88 -60.64
N ALA A 23 -41.92 -19.97 -60.77
CA ALA A 23 -42.84 -19.71 -59.66
C ALA A 23 -42.80 -20.81 -58.58
N VAL A 24 -42.56 -22.06 -58.96
CA VAL A 24 -42.44 -23.20 -58.02
C VAL A 24 -41.09 -23.19 -57.32
N VAL A 25 -40.00 -22.85 -58.02
CA VAL A 25 -38.66 -22.70 -57.43
C VAL A 25 -38.54 -21.44 -56.57
N GLY A 26 -39.29 -20.38 -56.90
CA GLY A 26 -39.36 -19.15 -56.09
C GLY A 26 -40.19 -19.25 -54.81
N ASN A 27 -40.82 -20.40 -54.53
CA ASN A 27 -41.75 -20.59 -53.42
C ASN A 27 -41.20 -21.44 -52.26
N GLU A 28 -39.91 -21.79 -52.27
CA GLU A 28 -39.20 -22.11 -51.03
C GLU A 28 -39.05 -20.81 -50.24
N ARG A 29 -40.09 -20.44 -49.50
CA ARG A 29 -40.01 -19.39 -48.48
C ARG A 29 -38.90 -19.80 -47.52
N ILE A 30 -37.74 -19.17 -47.64
CA ILE A 30 -36.66 -19.31 -46.68
C ILE A 30 -37.24 -18.81 -45.35
N GLU A 31 -37.54 -19.73 -44.44
CA GLU A 31 -38.21 -19.40 -43.19
C GLU A 31 -37.32 -18.44 -42.39
N SER A 32 -37.84 -17.26 -42.12
CA SER A 32 -37.17 -16.26 -41.30
C SER A 32 -37.09 -16.80 -39.87
N GLY A 33 -35.87 -17.01 -39.39
CA GLY A 33 -35.57 -17.52 -38.06
C GLY A 33 -35.27 -16.38 -37.09
N SER A 34 -35.58 -16.57 -35.81
CA SER A 34 -35.22 -15.63 -34.75
C SER A 34 -34.15 -16.22 -33.83
N PHE A 35 -33.15 -15.43 -33.47
CA PHE A 35 -32.11 -15.78 -32.50
C PHE A 35 -31.97 -14.67 -31.46
N VAL A 36 -31.93 -15.06 -30.18
CA VAL A 36 -31.66 -14.15 -29.07
C VAL A 36 -30.30 -14.50 -28.50
N GLY A 37 -29.37 -13.56 -28.50
CA GLY A 37 -28.01 -13.81 -28.04
C GLY A 37 -27.29 -12.55 -27.57
N LEU A 38 -26.25 -12.78 -26.77
CA LEU A 38 -25.30 -11.76 -26.34
C LEU A 38 -24.28 -11.50 -27.43
N CYS A 39 -24.05 -10.24 -27.79
CA CYS A 39 -22.98 -9.86 -28.70
C CYS A 39 -21.62 -9.98 -28.03
N VAL A 40 -20.78 -10.90 -28.51
CA VAL A 40 -19.45 -11.20 -27.94
C VAL A 40 -18.30 -10.74 -28.84
N HIS A 41 -18.60 -10.40 -30.08
CA HIS A 41 -17.67 -9.84 -31.06
C HIS A 41 -18.45 -8.98 -32.04
N SER A 42 -17.85 -7.87 -32.45
CA SER A 42 -18.40 -6.95 -33.45
C SER A 42 -17.27 -6.33 -34.25
N GLY A 43 -17.51 -6.17 -35.55
CA GLY A 43 -16.68 -5.47 -36.52
C GLY A 43 -17.57 -4.84 -37.59
N ASP A 44 -16.96 -4.24 -38.62
CA ASP A 44 -17.71 -3.50 -39.63
C ASP A 44 -18.64 -4.41 -40.44
N GLY A 45 -19.95 -4.27 -40.21
CA GLY A 45 -21.00 -5.03 -40.88
C GLY A 45 -21.16 -6.47 -40.41
N PHE A 46 -20.48 -6.88 -39.32
CA PHE A 46 -20.53 -8.25 -38.83
C PHE A 46 -20.37 -8.34 -37.30
N SER A 47 -21.22 -9.15 -36.66
CA SER A 47 -21.17 -9.44 -35.23
C SER A 47 -21.34 -10.93 -34.96
N VAL A 48 -20.97 -11.39 -33.77
CA VAL A 48 -21.24 -12.75 -33.30
C VAL A 48 -22.11 -12.68 -32.06
N LEU A 49 -23.27 -13.32 -32.12
CA LEU A 49 -24.17 -13.53 -30.99
C LEU A 49 -24.01 -14.95 -30.43
N THR A 50 -24.11 -15.11 -29.11
CA THR A 50 -24.11 -16.42 -28.45
C THR A 50 -25.16 -16.49 -27.36
N ASP A 51 -25.76 -17.67 -27.16
CA ASP A 51 -26.67 -17.98 -26.04
C ASP A 51 -25.98 -18.84 -24.96
N GLY A 52 -24.66 -19.08 -25.12
CA GLY A 52 -23.85 -19.95 -24.26
C GLY A 52 -23.70 -21.38 -24.79
N LYS A 53 -24.61 -21.85 -25.65
CA LYS A 53 -24.56 -23.19 -26.27
C LYS A 53 -24.22 -23.13 -27.75
N ARG A 54 -24.76 -22.13 -28.45
CA ARG A 54 -24.62 -21.92 -29.89
C ARG A 54 -24.17 -20.49 -30.16
N SER A 55 -23.40 -20.32 -31.22
CA SER A 55 -22.99 -19.01 -31.70
C SER A 55 -23.43 -18.81 -33.15
N VAL A 56 -23.91 -17.61 -33.45
CA VAL A 56 -24.44 -17.23 -34.76
C VAL A 56 -23.74 -15.94 -35.22
N GLY A 57 -23.21 -15.95 -36.44
CA GLY A 57 -22.68 -14.74 -37.07
C GLY A 57 -23.83 -13.91 -37.66
N VAL A 58 -23.90 -12.62 -37.36
CA VAL A 58 -24.95 -11.71 -37.82
C VAL A 58 -24.32 -10.63 -38.69
N TYR A 59 -24.85 -10.40 -39.89
CA TYR A 59 -24.37 -9.33 -40.78
C TYR A 59 -24.96 -7.97 -40.38
N ALA A 60 -24.60 -7.51 -39.19
CA ALA A 60 -24.86 -6.16 -38.68
C ALA A 60 -23.77 -5.79 -37.68
N SER A 61 -23.48 -4.49 -37.56
CA SER A 61 -22.61 -3.96 -36.50
C SER A 61 -23.43 -3.79 -35.21
N LEU A 62 -23.16 -4.61 -34.20
CA LEU A 62 -23.85 -4.60 -32.91
C LEU A 62 -22.89 -4.18 -31.80
N GLU A 63 -23.41 -3.72 -30.67
CA GLU A 63 -22.54 -3.39 -29.52
C GLU A 63 -22.21 -4.64 -28.70
N VAL A 64 -20.93 -4.84 -28.43
CA VAL A 64 -20.45 -5.96 -27.59
C VAL A 64 -20.97 -5.78 -26.17
N GLY A 65 -21.43 -6.87 -25.55
CA GLY A 65 -22.00 -6.86 -24.20
C GLY A 65 -23.50 -6.60 -24.14
N LYS A 66 -24.14 -6.27 -25.27
CA LYS A 66 -25.60 -6.11 -25.34
C LYS A 66 -26.28 -7.37 -25.89
N VAL A 67 -27.48 -7.63 -25.39
CA VAL A 67 -28.32 -8.74 -25.84
C VAL A 67 -29.29 -8.23 -26.90
N TYR A 68 -29.36 -8.96 -28.00
CA TYR A 68 -30.22 -8.63 -29.14
C TYR A 68 -31.10 -9.82 -29.50
N ARG A 69 -32.31 -9.52 -29.95
CA ARG A 69 -33.13 -10.43 -30.76
C ARG A 69 -32.91 -10.03 -32.21
N VAL A 70 -32.52 -11.00 -33.01
CA VAL A 70 -32.32 -10.83 -34.45
C VAL A 70 -33.24 -11.79 -35.19
N THR A 71 -34.02 -11.25 -36.11
CA THR A 71 -34.89 -12.04 -36.99
C THR A 71 -34.44 -11.85 -38.42
N GLY A 72 -34.35 -12.93 -39.19
CA GLY A 72 -33.97 -12.89 -40.59
C GLY A 72 -33.59 -14.26 -41.15
N ILE A 73 -32.93 -14.24 -42.29
CA ILE A 73 -32.60 -15.45 -43.05
C ILE A 73 -31.34 -16.12 -42.47
N GLN A 74 -31.50 -17.32 -41.93
CA GLN A 74 -30.40 -18.15 -41.46
C GLN A 74 -29.82 -19.00 -42.59
N PHE A 75 -28.50 -19.17 -42.61
CA PHE A 75 -27.82 -20.05 -43.56
C PHE A 75 -26.52 -20.59 -42.97
N ASN A 76 -26.14 -21.79 -43.39
CA ASN A 76 -24.88 -22.40 -42.98
C ASN A 76 -23.74 -21.86 -43.83
N SER A 77 -22.63 -21.51 -43.19
CA SER A 77 -21.38 -21.13 -43.85
C SER A 77 -20.25 -22.05 -43.40
N SER A 78 -19.10 -21.99 -44.09
CA SER A 78 -17.88 -22.72 -43.71
C SER A 78 -17.39 -22.40 -42.30
N SER A 79 -17.78 -21.26 -41.72
CA SER A 79 -17.43 -20.85 -40.37
C SER A 79 -18.57 -21.01 -39.34
N GLY A 80 -19.62 -21.76 -39.68
CA GLY A 80 -20.80 -21.97 -38.83
C GLY A 80 -22.06 -21.24 -39.30
N ILE A 81 -23.08 -21.21 -38.44
CA ILE A 81 -24.40 -20.63 -38.73
C ILE A 81 -24.28 -19.11 -38.83
N ARG A 82 -24.85 -18.53 -39.89
CA ARG A 82 -24.95 -17.09 -40.10
C ARG A 82 -26.38 -16.63 -40.31
N LEU A 83 -26.65 -15.36 -40.05
CA LEU A 83 -27.97 -14.74 -40.14
C LEU A 83 -27.83 -13.39 -40.85
N ARG A 84 -28.55 -13.22 -41.97
CA ARG A 84 -28.76 -11.92 -42.64
C ARG A 84 -29.97 -11.24 -41.99
N PRO A 85 -29.76 -10.18 -41.19
CA PRO A 85 -30.82 -9.61 -40.37
C PRO A 85 -31.85 -8.88 -41.22
N GLU A 86 -33.13 -9.17 -40.99
CA GLU A 86 -34.27 -8.35 -41.45
C GLU A 86 -34.64 -7.33 -40.37
N LYS A 87 -34.57 -7.74 -39.10
CA LYS A 87 -34.82 -6.91 -37.93
C LYS A 87 -33.81 -7.22 -36.82
N VAL A 88 -33.27 -6.17 -36.21
CA VAL A 88 -32.43 -6.27 -35.01
C VAL A 88 -33.01 -5.37 -33.93
N GLU A 89 -33.25 -5.91 -32.74
CA GLU A 89 -33.77 -5.14 -31.61
C GLU A 89 -33.07 -5.55 -30.30
N PRO A 90 -32.83 -4.61 -29.37
CA PRO A 90 -32.37 -4.95 -28.03
C PRO A 90 -33.35 -5.90 -27.34
N ALA A 91 -32.84 -6.89 -26.61
CA ALA A 91 -33.65 -7.88 -25.93
C ALA A 91 -33.13 -8.18 -24.52
N LYS A 92 -33.96 -8.81 -23.71
CA LYS A 92 -33.52 -9.44 -22.44
C LYS A 92 -33.03 -10.86 -22.71
N PRO A 93 -32.09 -11.39 -21.92
CA PRO A 93 -31.64 -12.77 -22.03
C PRO A 93 -32.83 -13.73 -21.84
N THR A 94 -33.06 -14.61 -22.82
CA THR A 94 -34.01 -15.74 -22.71
C THR A 94 -33.29 -17.07 -22.50
N PHE A 95 -31.97 -17.02 -22.34
CA PHE A 95 -31.07 -18.15 -22.12
C PHE A 95 -30.53 -18.12 -20.68
N ALA A 96 -30.06 -19.28 -20.20
CA ALA A 96 -29.48 -19.39 -18.87
C ALA A 96 -28.19 -18.57 -18.77
N LEU A 97 -28.04 -17.83 -17.67
CA LEU A 97 -26.82 -17.10 -17.35
C LEU A 97 -26.07 -17.82 -16.24
N ASP A 98 -24.75 -17.80 -16.33
CA ASP A 98 -23.88 -18.20 -15.24
C ASP A 98 -23.69 -17.01 -14.29
N SER A 99 -23.54 -17.31 -13.00
CA SER A 99 -23.36 -16.30 -11.95
C SER A 99 -22.05 -16.54 -11.22
N LEU A 100 -21.24 -15.50 -11.09
CA LEU A 100 -19.94 -15.54 -10.43
C LEU A 100 -19.90 -14.48 -9.32
N THR A 101 -19.38 -14.85 -8.16
CA THR A 101 -19.18 -13.92 -7.04
C THR A 101 -17.70 -13.79 -6.74
N GLY A 102 -17.17 -12.56 -6.74
CA GLY A 102 -15.77 -12.29 -6.44
C GLY A 102 -15.48 -10.81 -6.32
N ALA A 103 -14.20 -10.44 -6.21
CA ALA A 103 -13.81 -9.04 -6.16
C ALA A 103 -13.41 -8.50 -7.54
N TYR A 104 -13.95 -7.35 -7.93
CA TYR A 104 -13.60 -6.72 -9.19
C TYR A 104 -12.18 -6.16 -9.14
N TRP A 105 -11.32 -6.53 -10.09
CA TRP A 105 -9.91 -6.16 -10.09
C TRP A 105 -9.42 -5.71 -11.47
N PRO A 106 -9.63 -4.43 -11.83
CA PRO A 106 -8.97 -3.82 -12.98
C PRO A 106 -7.47 -3.65 -12.75
N SER A 107 -6.68 -4.17 -13.69
CA SER A 107 -5.21 -4.04 -13.76
C SER A 107 -4.84 -3.86 -15.26
N ARG A 108 -3.95 -4.69 -15.82
CA ARG A 108 -3.72 -4.79 -17.30
C ARG A 108 -4.94 -5.28 -18.10
N GLY A 109 -6.04 -5.58 -17.43
CA GLY A 109 -7.33 -6.02 -17.97
C GLY A 109 -8.35 -6.07 -16.84
N HIS A 110 -9.56 -6.54 -17.14
CA HIS A 110 -10.64 -6.63 -16.16
C HIS A 110 -10.73 -8.06 -15.63
N TYR A 111 -10.66 -8.22 -14.32
CA TYR A 111 -10.71 -9.52 -13.67
C TYR A 111 -11.74 -9.55 -12.55
N LEU A 112 -12.21 -10.77 -12.25
CA LEU A 112 -12.92 -11.09 -11.02
C LEU A 112 -12.03 -12.06 -10.22
N LEU A 113 -11.75 -11.72 -8.97
CA LEU A 113 -10.97 -12.55 -8.06
C LEU A 113 -11.91 -13.45 -7.26
N THR A 114 -11.85 -14.76 -7.53
CA THR A 114 -12.69 -15.80 -6.95
C THR A 114 -11.84 -16.95 -6.40
N PRO A 115 -10.85 -16.66 -5.55
CA PRO A 115 -9.53 -17.30 -5.49
C PRO A 115 -8.71 -17.47 -6.79
N ASP A 116 -9.33 -17.85 -7.90
CA ASP A 116 -8.73 -17.79 -9.24
C ASP A 116 -8.96 -16.43 -9.92
N ARG A 117 -8.16 -16.11 -10.93
CA ARG A 117 -8.32 -14.89 -11.75
C ARG A 117 -9.21 -15.17 -12.95
N ILE A 118 -10.47 -14.76 -12.89
CA ILE A 118 -11.41 -14.86 -14.01
C ILE A 118 -11.31 -13.61 -14.87
N ARG A 119 -10.98 -13.76 -16.15
CA ARG A 119 -10.89 -12.63 -17.08
C ARG A 119 -12.27 -12.23 -17.60
N LEU A 120 -12.64 -10.97 -17.37
CA LEU A 120 -13.84 -10.37 -17.92
C LEU A 120 -13.56 -9.85 -19.34
N ALA A 121 -14.55 -9.98 -20.21
CA ALA A 121 -14.48 -9.43 -21.57
C ALA A 121 -14.69 -7.91 -21.61
N LEU A 122 -15.45 -7.38 -20.64
CA LEU A 122 -15.82 -5.98 -20.52
C LEU A 122 -15.61 -5.48 -19.08
N PRO A 123 -15.31 -4.18 -18.89
CA PRO A 123 -15.25 -3.58 -17.56
C PRO A 123 -16.60 -3.59 -16.86
N LEU A 124 -16.57 -3.63 -15.53
CA LEU A 124 -17.73 -3.39 -14.68
C LEU A 124 -17.70 -1.94 -14.19
N LYS A 125 -18.89 -1.37 -13.94
CA LYS A 125 -19.04 -0.07 -13.26
C LYS A 125 -18.99 -0.26 -11.74
N ALA A 126 -17.95 -0.92 -11.26
CA ALA A 126 -17.69 -1.17 -9.85
C ALA A 126 -16.30 -0.62 -9.51
N GLU A 127 -16.06 -0.31 -8.24
CA GLU A 127 -14.73 0.14 -7.81
C GLU A 127 -13.76 -1.04 -7.72
N LYS A 128 -12.46 -0.77 -7.94
CA LYS A 128 -11.41 -1.78 -7.80
C LYS A 128 -11.39 -2.28 -6.37
N GLY A 129 -11.49 -3.59 -6.19
CA GLY A 129 -11.51 -4.25 -4.88
C GLY A 129 -12.91 -4.56 -4.33
N GLU A 130 -13.97 -4.01 -4.92
CA GLU A 130 -15.34 -4.29 -4.46
C GLU A 130 -15.76 -5.74 -4.75
N LEU A 131 -16.48 -6.32 -3.80
CA LEU A 131 -17.18 -7.58 -3.97
C LEU A 131 -18.39 -7.37 -4.88
N VAL A 132 -18.49 -8.17 -5.91
CA VAL A 132 -19.56 -8.14 -6.89
C VAL A 132 -20.07 -9.55 -7.18
N LYS A 133 -21.37 -9.66 -7.44
CA LYS A 133 -21.97 -10.82 -8.10
C LYS A 133 -22.29 -10.43 -9.53
N VAL A 134 -21.80 -11.20 -10.49
CA VAL A 134 -21.85 -10.89 -11.91
C VAL A 134 -22.57 -12.03 -12.63
N ASP A 135 -23.61 -11.69 -13.38
CA ASP A 135 -24.35 -12.62 -14.23
C ASP A 135 -23.94 -12.41 -15.69
N GLY A 136 -23.68 -13.50 -16.42
CA GLY A 136 -23.11 -13.41 -17.76
C GLY A 136 -22.98 -14.75 -18.48
N LEU A 137 -22.15 -14.77 -19.51
CA LEU A 137 -21.89 -15.95 -20.33
C LEU A 137 -20.39 -16.14 -20.59
N TRP A 138 -19.97 -17.39 -20.67
CA TRP A 138 -18.64 -17.74 -21.14
C TRP A 138 -18.56 -17.77 -22.66
N TYR A 139 -17.51 -17.16 -23.20
CA TYR A 139 -17.16 -17.31 -24.61
C TYR A 139 -15.64 -17.27 -24.79
N ARG A 140 -15.09 -18.34 -25.36
CA ARG A 140 -13.64 -18.51 -25.64
C ARG A 140 -12.74 -18.16 -24.43
N GLY A 141 -13.11 -18.65 -23.24
CA GLY A 141 -12.33 -18.48 -22.01
C GLY A 141 -12.41 -17.10 -21.36
N LYS A 142 -13.30 -16.21 -21.82
CA LYS A 142 -13.64 -14.95 -21.14
C LYS A 142 -15.08 -14.97 -20.67
N PHE A 143 -15.33 -14.30 -19.55
CA PHE A 143 -16.68 -14.09 -19.04
C PHE A 143 -17.23 -12.74 -19.52
N TYR A 144 -18.36 -12.76 -20.20
CA TYR A 144 -19.03 -11.56 -20.69
C TYR A 144 -20.13 -11.15 -19.71
N PRO A 145 -19.91 -10.08 -18.93
CA PRO A 145 -20.90 -9.63 -17.96
C PRO A 145 -22.11 -9.01 -18.66
N ILE A 146 -23.31 -9.31 -18.16
CA ILE A 146 -24.57 -8.70 -18.59
C ILE A 146 -25.10 -7.81 -17.47
N ASN A 147 -25.22 -8.36 -16.27
CA ASN A 147 -25.67 -7.65 -15.08
C ASN A 147 -24.67 -7.88 -13.94
N PHE A 148 -24.61 -6.95 -12.99
CA PHE A 148 -23.87 -7.17 -11.76
C PHE A 148 -24.53 -6.46 -10.59
N THR A 149 -24.22 -6.91 -9.38
CA THR A 149 -24.60 -6.27 -8.12
C THR A 149 -23.36 -6.10 -7.28
N ALA A 150 -23.09 -4.89 -6.80
CA ALA A 150 -21.97 -4.58 -5.92
C ALA A 150 -22.40 -4.67 -4.45
N PHE A 151 -21.53 -5.23 -3.62
CA PHE A 151 -21.70 -5.39 -2.18
C PHE A 151 -20.72 -4.53 -1.37
N GLY A 152 -19.90 -3.70 -2.04
CA GLY A 152 -18.85 -2.90 -1.42
C GLY A 152 -17.60 -3.70 -1.09
N PHE A 153 -16.75 -3.15 -0.22
CA PHE A 153 -15.45 -3.73 0.12
C PHE A 153 -15.53 -4.83 1.19
N PRO A 154 -14.60 -5.81 1.17
CA PRO A 154 -14.49 -6.80 2.24
C PRO A 154 -14.22 -6.15 3.59
N ALA A 155 -15.01 -6.52 4.61
CA ALA A 155 -14.86 -5.98 5.97
C ALA A 155 -13.60 -6.49 6.69
N ARG A 156 -13.02 -7.60 6.25
CA ARG A 156 -11.83 -8.24 6.85
C ARG A 156 -10.91 -8.78 5.75
N PRO A 157 -9.60 -8.84 5.98
CA PRO A 157 -8.67 -9.43 5.02
C PRO A 157 -8.92 -10.94 4.90
N SER A 158 -8.84 -11.45 3.67
CA SER A 158 -8.93 -12.88 3.34
C SER A 158 -7.89 -13.21 2.28
N ASP A 159 -7.28 -14.40 2.34
CA ASP A 159 -6.16 -14.74 1.46
C ASP A 159 -6.58 -14.69 -0.01
N GLY A 160 -5.79 -13.97 -0.82
CA GLY A 160 -6.05 -13.79 -2.25
C GLY A 160 -7.16 -12.81 -2.60
N MET A 161 -7.78 -12.20 -1.60
CA MET A 161 -8.85 -11.21 -1.79
C MET A 161 -8.33 -9.78 -1.57
N PRO A 162 -8.91 -8.78 -2.26
CA PRO A 162 -8.61 -7.38 -2.00
C PRO A 162 -8.95 -6.97 -0.58
N TRP A 163 -8.15 -6.06 -0.02
CA TRP A 163 -8.43 -5.43 1.25
C TRP A 163 -7.85 -4.02 1.27
N ILE A 164 -8.58 -3.10 1.90
CA ILE A 164 -8.14 -1.73 2.16
C ILE A 164 -7.60 -1.68 3.59
N SER A 165 -6.37 -1.21 3.74
CA SER A 165 -5.77 -0.94 5.04
C SER A 165 -5.37 0.52 5.12
N GLU A 166 -5.78 1.17 6.20
CA GLU A 166 -5.31 2.52 6.54
C GLU A 166 -4.33 2.42 7.70
N GLY A 167 -3.34 3.31 7.74
CA GLY A 167 -2.34 3.26 8.80
C GLY A 167 -1.17 4.20 8.59
N VAL A 168 -0.16 4.05 9.44
CA VAL A 168 1.09 4.84 9.39
C VAL A 168 2.27 3.96 9.03
N ILE A 169 3.12 4.45 8.13
CA ILE A 169 4.35 3.73 7.73
C ILE A 169 5.35 3.76 8.88
N LEU A 170 5.70 2.59 9.41
CA LEU A 170 6.71 2.43 10.47
C LEU A 170 8.13 2.34 9.92
N TYR A 171 8.29 1.60 8.83
CA TYR A 171 9.57 1.28 8.21
C TYR A 171 9.46 1.41 6.69
N SER A 172 10.54 1.88 6.07
CA SER A 172 10.69 1.99 4.62
C SER A 172 12.05 1.43 4.18
N GLY A 173 12.23 1.25 2.86
CA GLY A 173 13.45 0.70 2.26
C GLY A 173 13.26 -0.77 1.83
N ARG A 174 14.03 -1.70 2.41
CA ARG A 174 13.97 -3.13 2.01
C ARG A 174 12.60 -3.77 2.23
N LYS A 175 11.87 -3.31 3.24
CA LYS A 175 10.50 -3.71 3.55
C LYS A 175 9.74 -2.47 3.97
N THR A 176 8.62 -2.20 3.31
CA THR A 176 7.69 -1.17 3.75
C THR A 176 6.67 -1.81 4.68
N ILE A 177 6.56 -1.29 5.89
CA ILE A 177 5.67 -1.84 6.93
C ILE A 177 4.72 -0.75 7.39
N LEU A 178 3.43 -1.03 7.29
CA LEU A 178 2.31 -0.21 7.74
C LEU A 178 1.85 -0.68 9.11
N TRP A 179 1.60 0.24 10.03
CA TRP A 179 0.84 -0.03 11.25
C TRP A 179 -0.61 0.39 11.03
N ASN A 180 -1.53 -0.56 11.05
CA ASN A 180 -2.95 -0.31 10.79
C ASN A 180 -3.78 0.01 12.05
N GLY A 181 -3.12 0.20 13.19
CA GLY A 181 -3.76 0.39 14.50
C GLY A 181 -3.82 -0.88 15.36
N SER A 182 -3.69 -2.07 14.77
CA SER A 182 -3.72 -3.35 15.52
C SER A 182 -2.51 -4.23 15.26
N GLU A 183 -2.02 -4.28 14.03
CA GLU A 183 -0.92 -5.13 13.61
C GLU A 183 -0.02 -4.48 12.54
N GLU A 184 1.16 -5.06 12.34
CA GLU A 184 2.08 -4.67 11.28
C GLU A 184 1.71 -5.39 9.98
N VAL A 185 1.48 -4.61 8.91
CA VAL A 185 1.15 -5.09 7.58
C VAL A 185 2.31 -4.82 6.63
N VAL A 186 2.81 -5.87 5.97
CA VAL A 186 3.91 -5.75 5.02
C VAL A 186 3.37 -5.33 3.65
N LEU A 187 3.87 -4.22 3.11
CA LEU A 187 3.46 -3.71 1.81
C LEU A 187 4.47 -4.12 0.73
N TYR A 188 3.98 -4.80 -0.31
CA TYR A 188 4.71 -5.04 -1.54
C TYR A 188 4.26 -4.00 -2.56
N LEU A 189 4.98 -2.88 -2.61
CA LEU A 189 4.69 -1.76 -3.48
C LEU A 189 5.20 -2.02 -4.90
N PRO A 190 4.52 -1.46 -5.93
CA PRO A 190 5.02 -1.49 -7.29
C PRO A 190 6.30 -0.64 -7.42
N TYR A 191 7.08 -0.93 -8.47
CA TYR A 191 8.37 -0.26 -8.73
C TYR A 191 8.20 1.26 -8.84
N GLY A 192 9.10 2.00 -8.20
CA GLY A 192 9.15 3.47 -8.24
C GLY A 192 8.23 4.16 -7.22
N ILE A 193 7.44 3.41 -6.45
CA ILE A 193 6.66 3.97 -5.33
C ILE A 193 7.48 3.87 -4.05
N GLU A 194 7.82 5.02 -3.48
CA GLU A 194 8.51 5.14 -2.21
C GLU A 194 7.60 5.82 -1.18
N LEU A 195 7.62 5.29 0.04
CA LEU A 195 6.88 5.82 1.17
C LEU A 195 7.84 6.09 2.32
N GLU A 196 7.60 7.16 3.06
CA GLU A 196 8.45 7.60 4.16
C GLU A 196 7.86 7.21 5.53
N PRO A 197 8.69 6.90 6.53
CA PRO A 197 8.22 6.65 7.87
C PRO A 197 7.45 7.86 8.42
N GLY A 198 6.33 7.61 9.08
CA GLY A 198 5.45 8.66 9.65
C GLY A 198 4.37 9.16 8.70
N GLN A 199 4.40 8.78 7.42
CA GLN A 199 3.29 9.05 6.49
C GLN A 199 2.08 8.17 6.84
N ARG A 200 0.90 8.80 6.89
CA ARG A 200 -0.40 8.13 7.01
C ARG A 200 -0.96 7.89 5.61
N ILE A 201 -1.34 6.66 5.33
CA ILE A 201 -1.83 6.24 4.01
C ILE A 201 -3.09 5.37 4.11
N SER A 202 -3.81 5.27 3.00
CA SER A 202 -4.79 4.23 2.70
C SER A 202 -4.27 3.42 1.51
N VAL A 203 -4.18 2.11 1.65
CA VAL A 203 -3.65 1.22 0.61
C VAL A 203 -4.62 0.09 0.30
N LEU A 204 -4.92 -0.07 -0.98
CA LEU A 204 -5.65 -1.21 -1.52
C LEU A 204 -4.64 -2.24 -2.06
N GLY A 205 -4.79 -3.50 -1.65
CA GLY A 205 -3.96 -4.57 -2.16
C GLY A 205 -4.62 -5.93 -2.03
N ILE A 206 -4.03 -6.94 -2.66
CA ILE A 206 -4.45 -8.33 -2.47
C ILE A 206 -3.79 -8.84 -1.19
N ALA A 207 -4.62 -9.22 -0.22
CA ALA A 207 -4.15 -9.76 1.05
C ALA A 207 -3.51 -11.14 0.87
N ARG A 208 -2.36 -11.35 1.52
CA ARG A 208 -1.69 -12.63 1.65
C ARG A 208 -1.30 -12.89 3.08
N PHE A 209 -1.59 -14.10 3.55
CA PHE A 209 -1.22 -14.54 4.89
C PHE A 209 -0.02 -15.48 4.81
N TYR A 210 1.15 -14.96 5.19
CA TYR A 210 2.34 -15.78 5.42
C TYR A 210 2.54 -15.94 6.93
N SER A 211 3.69 -15.50 7.45
CA SER A 211 3.91 -15.28 8.90
C SER A 211 3.29 -13.98 9.41
N THR A 212 2.95 -13.07 8.50
CA THR A 212 2.37 -11.74 8.75
C THR A 212 1.41 -11.40 7.62
N LEU A 213 0.42 -10.55 7.90
CA LEU A 213 -0.44 -9.99 6.86
C LEU A 213 0.39 -9.16 5.88
N SER A 214 0.24 -9.46 4.59
CA SER A 214 0.92 -8.77 3.51
C SER A 214 -0.08 -8.26 2.49
N LEU A 215 0.16 -7.08 1.92
CA LEU A 215 -0.63 -6.54 0.82
C LEU A 215 0.22 -6.44 -0.44
N LEU A 216 -0.22 -7.14 -1.48
CA LEU A 216 0.32 -7.04 -2.83
C LEU A 216 -0.39 -5.89 -3.54
N VAL A 217 0.32 -4.77 -3.70
CA VAL A 217 -0.22 -3.55 -4.31
C VAL A 217 0.05 -3.60 -5.81
N ASP A 218 -0.97 -3.35 -6.63
CA ASP A 218 -0.87 -3.55 -8.08
C ASP A 218 -0.41 -2.28 -8.82
N SER A 219 -0.89 -1.10 -8.40
CA SER A 219 -0.49 0.19 -8.97
C SER A 219 -0.27 1.27 -7.92
N GLY A 220 0.41 2.36 -8.29
CA GLY A 220 0.58 3.52 -7.40
C GLY A 220 -0.73 4.24 -7.07
N GLU A 221 -1.75 4.11 -7.92
CA GLU A 221 -3.10 4.65 -7.69
C GLU A 221 -3.82 3.96 -6.52
N ASP A 222 -3.42 2.73 -6.21
CA ASP A 222 -3.94 1.97 -5.06
C ASP A 222 -3.38 2.49 -3.72
N VAL A 223 -2.46 3.45 -3.74
CA VAL A 223 -1.86 4.07 -2.56
C VAL A 223 -2.27 5.53 -2.48
N ARG A 224 -3.06 5.88 -1.46
CA ARG A 224 -3.48 7.26 -1.21
C ARG A 224 -2.79 7.79 0.04
N LEU A 225 -2.06 8.90 -0.10
CA LEU A 225 -1.51 9.64 1.03
C LEU A 225 -2.64 10.41 1.74
N LEU A 226 -2.79 10.19 3.04
CA LEU A 226 -3.79 10.86 3.89
C LEU A 226 -3.18 11.98 4.75
N GLY A 227 -1.85 12.00 4.90
CA GLY A 227 -1.12 13.00 5.68
C GLY A 227 0.00 12.35 6.50
N THR A 228 0.16 12.78 7.74
CA THR A 228 1.11 12.21 8.71
C THR A 228 0.40 11.54 9.89
N GLY A 229 1.14 10.73 10.65
CA GLY A 229 0.67 10.23 11.94
C GLY A 229 0.23 11.36 12.88
N GLU A 230 -0.69 11.04 13.79
CA GLU A 230 -1.19 11.99 14.78
C GLU A 230 -0.08 12.36 15.77
N LYS A 231 -0.07 13.62 16.24
CA LYS A 231 0.95 14.09 17.18
C LYS A 231 0.50 13.82 18.61
N ALA A 232 1.40 13.27 19.43
CA ALA A 232 1.17 13.02 20.84
C ALA A 232 2.42 13.33 21.68
N PRO A 233 2.30 13.60 22.99
CA PRO A 233 3.46 13.73 23.88
C PRO A 233 4.29 12.44 23.96
N ILE A 234 5.62 12.55 24.05
CA ILE A 234 6.54 11.39 24.07
C ILE A 234 6.19 10.31 25.10
N GLY A 235 5.67 10.69 26.26
CA GLY A 235 5.32 9.77 27.34
C GLY A 235 4.05 8.95 27.09
N SER A 236 3.16 9.43 26.21
CA SER A 236 1.85 8.82 25.95
C SER A 236 1.67 8.36 24.50
N ALA A 237 2.63 8.64 23.62
CA ALA A 237 2.52 8.31 22.21
C ALA A 237 2.42 6.79 21.97
N GLU A 238 1.43 6.40 21.17
CA GLU A 238 1.18 5.03 20.73
C GLU A 238 1.90 4.71 19.40
N ILE A 239 1.93 3.43 19.03
CA ILE A 239 2.61 3.00 17.80
C ILE A 239 1.95 3.67 16.58
N GLY A 240 2.78 4.24 15.70
CA GLY A 240 2.31 4.97 14.52
C GLY A 240 2.09 6.48 14.76
N GLU A 241 2.07 6.94 16.00
CA GLU A 241 1.99 8.36 16.31
C GLU A 241 3.35 9.07 16.22
N ILE A 242 3.32 10.39 16.06
CA ILE A 242 4.49 11.25 16.11
C ILE A 242 4.64 11.78 17.53
N ALA A 243 5.57 11.17 18.26
CA ALA A 243 5.96 11.54 19.60
C ALA A 243 6.69 12.90 19.58
N THR A 244 6.13 13.87 20.29
CA THR A 244 6.66 15.24 20.39
C THR A 244 7.04 15.60 21.83
N GLY A 245 8.16 16.33 22.00
CA GLY A 245 8.56 16.84 23.31
C GLY A 245 10.01 17.27 23.38
N ASN A 246 10.38 17.90 24.51
CA ASN A 246 11.74 18.33 24.76
C ASN A 246 12.44 17.36 25.70
N CYS A 247 13.62 16.87 25.31
CA CYS A 247 14.32 15.83 26.05
C CYS A 247 15.82 16.09 26.08
N THR A 248 16.46 15.78 27.21
CA THR A 248 17.92 15.83 27.32
C THR A 248 18.51 14.47 26.92
N VAL A 249 19.57 14.52 26.12
CA VAL A 249 20.38 13.33 25.79
C VAL A 249 21.20 12.95 27.01
N VAL A 250 20.95 11.75 27.54
CA VAL A 250 21.64 11.23 28.73
C VAL A 250 22.58 10.07 28.41
N GLY A 251 22.68 9.68 27.15
CA GLY A 251 23.65 8.69 26.69
C GLY A 251 23.69 8.58 25.19
N LYS A 252 24.90 8.36 24.67
CA LYS A 252 25.20 8.23 23.25
C LYS A 252 25.63 6.81 22.88
N GLY A 253 25.31 6.39 21.66
CA GLY A 253 25.69 5.11 21.06
C GLY A 253 25.25 5.07 19.61
N ARG A 254 24.84 3.90 19.09
CA ARG A 254 24.15 3.80 17.79
C ARG A 254 22.78 4.49 17.78
N SER A 255 22.25 4.75 18.97
CA SER A 255 20.98 5.44 19.25
C SER A 255 21.16 6.30 20.49
N LEU A 256 20.38 7.36 20.61
CA LEU A 256 20.39 8.23 21.77
C LEU A 256 19.49 7.68 22.88
N ARG A 257 19.94 7.82 24.13
CA ARG A 257 19.12 7.64 25.33
C ARG A 257 18.65 9.00 25.79
N LEU A 258 17.35 9.14 26.03
CA LEU A 258 16.73 10.38 26.49
C LEU A 258 16.31 10.27 27.96
N ASN A 259 16.16 11.40 28.64
CA ASN A 259 15.64 11.43 30.03
C ASN A 259 14.10 11.33 30.12
N CYS A 260 13.40 11.68 29.05
CA CYS A 260 11.94 11.78 29.00
C CYS A 260 11.24 10.46 28.66
N THR A 261 12.00 9.43 28.26
CA THR A 261 11.47 8.12 27.85
C THR A 261 12.53 7.04 28.01
N GLU A 262 12.10 5.81 28.22
CA GLU A 262 12.98 4.63 28.23
C GLU A 262 13.35 4.17 26.81
N MET A 263 12.62 4.64 25.80
CA MET A 263 12.86 4.30 24.40
C MET A 263 14.14 4.93 23.87
N ARG A 264 14.77 4.24 22.92
CA ARG A 264 15.94 4.73 22.20
C ARG A 264 15.53 5.53 20.98
N LEU A 265 16.15 6.69 20.78
CA LEU A 265 15.96 7.54 19.60
C LEU A 265 17.01 7.22 18.52
N TYR A 266 16.56 6.94 17.31
CA TYR A 266 17.38 6.66 16.13
C TYR A 266 17.26 7.78 15.09
N GLY A 267 18.23 7.86 14.18
CA GLY A 267 18.15 8.76 13.02
C GLY A 267 18.52 10.21 13.29
N PHE A 268 19.04 10.53 14.49
CA PHE A 268 19.50 11.87 14.82
C PHE A 268 20.83 11.86 15.58
N PRO A 269 21.86 12.60 15.14
CA PRO A 269 23.11 12.74 15.87
C PRO A 269 23.03 13.86 16.92
N ALA A 270 23.39 13.55 18.16
CA ALA A 270 23.56 14.53 19.25
C ALA A 270 24.59 14.04 20.28
N ARG A 271 25.03 14.94 21.17
CA ARG A 271 25.97 14.66 22.26
C ARG A 271 25.25 14.54 23.60
N THR A 272 25.88 13.83 24.53
CA THR A 272 25.38 13.75 25.91
C THR A 272 25.32 15.16 26.50
N GLY A 273 24.16 15.52 27.05
CA GLY A 273 23.87 16.85 27.60
C GLY A 273 23.10 17.79 26.67
N ASP A 274 23.05 17.53 25.36
CA ASP A 274 22.24 18.35 24.46
C ASP A 274 20.75 18.20 24.83
N VAL A 275 20.01 19.32 24.83
CA VAL A 275 18.55 19.32 24.93
C VAL A 275 17.98 19.40 23.54
N LEU A 276 17.12 18.43 23.21
CA LEU A 276 16.52 18.27 21.90
C LEU A 276 15.05 18.67 21.94
N HIS A 277 14.57 19.31 20.89
CA HIS A 277 13.18 19.19 20.48
C HIS A 277 13.07 17.95 19.59
N VAL A 278 12.18 17.03 19.97
CA VAL A 278 12.03 15.74 19.31
C VAL A 278 10.66 15.68 18.66
N GLU A 279 10.60 15.52 17.35
CA GLU A 279 9.44 14.98 16.64
C GLU A 279 9.85 13.63 16.01
N ALA A 280 9.38 12.54 16.60
CA ALA A 280 9.82 11.20 16.25
C ALA A 280 8.66 10.23 16.11
N LEU A 281 8.72 9.36 15.10
CA LEU A 281 7.77 8.28 14.92
C LEU A 281 7.94 7.24 16.03
N ARG A 282 6.84 6.95 16.72
CA ARG A 282 6.75 5.89 17.71
C ARG A 282 6.61 4.54 17.04
N ARG A 283 7.65 3.72 17.14
CA ARG A 283 7.66 2.29 16.75
C ARG A 283 7.57 1.43 17.99
N LYS A 284 7.22 0.15 17.87
CA LYS A 284 7.02 -0.80 18.99
C LYS A 284 8.02 -0.68 20.15
N SER A 285 9.33 -0.61 19.88
CA SER A 285 10.40 -0.57 20.90
C SER A 285 11.36 0.61 20.77
N SER A 286 11.05 1.60 19.93
CA SER A 286 11.99 2.70 19.63
C SER A 286 11.30 3.94 19.10
N LEU A 287 12.02 5.05 19.09
CA LEU A 287 11.66 6.27 18.39
C LEU A 287 12.55 6.43 17.15
N LEU A 288 11.96 6.74 16.00
CA LEU A 288 12.70 7.18 14.82
C LEU A 288 12.53 8.68 14.67
N CYS A 289 13.61 9.45 14.74
CA CYS A 289 13.57 10.88 14.47
C CYS A 289 13.04 11.15 13.06
N LEU A 290 12.02 12.00 12.96
CA LEU A 290 11.55 12.56 11.69
C LEU A 290 12.04 13.98 11.54
N ASN A 291 11.91 14.77 12.61
CA ASN A 291 12.34 16.15 12.67
C ASN A 291 12.79 16.47 14.10
N CYS A 292 14.08 16.34 14.38
CA CYS A 292 14.64 16.65 15.69
C CYS A 292 15.68 17.74 15.54
N THR A 293 15.79 18.59 16.56
CA THR A 293 16.73 19.70 16.58
C THR A 293 17.33 19.85 17.96
N VAL A 294 18.59 20.31 18.03
CA VAL A 294 19.20 20.72 19.28
C VAL A 294 18.69 22.12 19.60
N ILE A 295 17.97 22.28 20.71
CA ILE A 295 17.44 23.57 21.16
C ILE A 295 18.32 24.23 22.23
N LEU A 296 19.11 23.43 22.96
CA LEU A 296 20.12 23.93 23.89
C LEU A 296 21.34 23.00 23.81
N PRO A 297 22.50 23.49 23.35
CA PRO A 297 23.72 22.70 23.32
C PRO A 297 24.22 22.44 24.75
N ARG A 298 24.90 21.31 24.96
CA ARG A 298 25.43 20.93 26.29
C ARG A 298 26.35 21.99 26.91
N GLU A 299 27.05 22.79 26.10
CA GLU A 299 27.95 23.85 26.57
C GLU A 299 27.22 24.94 27.37
N GLU A 300 25.96 25.22 27.02
CA GLU A 300 25.12 26.24 27.66
C GLU A 300 24.39 25.75 28.93
N LEU A 301 24.56 24.47 29.29
CA LEU A 301 23.99 23.97 30.54
C LEU A 301 24.59 24.71 31.76
N PRO A 302 23.77 24.98 32.80
CA PRO A 302 24.25 25.59 34.02
C PRO A 302 25.16 24.64 34.81
N ASN A 303 26.12 25.20 35.54
CA ASN A 303 26.99 24.42 36.42
C ASN A 303 26.20 23.91 37.63
N GLY A 304 26.01 22.60 37.71
CA GLY A 304 25.23 21.92 38.73
C GLY A 304 26.01 21.50 39.98
N ILE A 305 27.30 21.83 40.09
CA ILE A 305 28.19 21.32 41.15
C ILE A 305 27.67 21.54 42.58
N CYS A 306 26.92 22.62 42.84
CA CYS A 306 26.32 22.91 44.15
C CYS A 306 24.96 22.22 44.39
N HIS A 307 24.35 21.61 43.37
CA HIS A 307 23.00 21.06 43.41
C HIS A 307 23.01 19.55 43.28
N PHE A 308 23.63 18.88 44.25
CA PHE A 308 23.75 17.43 44.31
C PHE A 308 22.39 16.74 44.49
N PHE A 309 22.01 15.90 43.52
CA PHE A 309 20.87 15.00 43.62
C PHE A 309 21.24 13.65 42.98
N PRO A 310 21.33 12.54 43.75
CA PRO A 310 21.69 11.24 43.21
C PRO A 310 20.82 10.84 42.00
N GLY A 311 21.45 10.34 40.94
CA GLY A 311 20.78 9.92 39.70
C GLY A 311 20.38 11.06 38.76
N LYS A 312 20.57 12.33 39.15
CA LYS A 312 20.29 13.48 38.28
C LYS A 312 21.43 13.68 37.29
N PHE A 313 21.07 13.82 36.01
CA PHE A 313 21.99 14.24 34.96
C PHE A 313 22.25 15.75 35.04
N THR A 314 23.51 16.18 34.93
CA THR A 314 23.88 17.60 34.89
C THR A 314 25.23 17.85 34.23
N LYS A 315 25.62 19.13 34.09
CA LYS A 315 26.97 19.59 33.79
C LYS A 315 27.62 20.01 35.10
N ILE A 316 28.86 19.61 35.34
CA ILE A 316 29.71 20.21 36.38
C ILE A 316 30.90 20.90 35.73
N SER A 317 31.33 22.01 36.29
CA SER A 317 32.54 22.73 35.92
C SER A 317 33.27 23.18 37.19
N GLY A 318 34.59 23.16 37.18
CA GLY A 318 35.40 23.70 38.27
C GLY A 318 36.88 23.31 38.20
N ASN A 319 37.64 23.73 39.20
CA ASN A 319 39.07 23.48 39.31
C ASN A 319 39.36 22.20 40.09
N VAL A 320 40.40 21.48 39.67
CA VAL A 320 40.81 20.23 40.31
C VAL A 320 41.74 20.53 41.48
N SER A 321 41.27 20.27 42.70
CA SER A 321 42.03 20.52 43.93
C SER A 321 43.00 19.41 44.29
N TRP A 322 42.65 18.16 44.00
CA TRP A 322 43.53 17.00 44.18
C TRP A 322 43.06 15.83 43.29
N VAL A 323 44.02 14.96 42.95
CA VAL A 323 43.80 13.75 42.13
C VAL A 323 44.42 12.55 42.84
N ARG A 324 43.73 11.41 42.82
CA ARG A 324 44.24 10.13 43.30
C ARG A 324 43.97 9.03 42.29
N THR A 325 45.03 8.37 41.84
CA THR A 325 44.97 7.23 40.93
C THR A 325 45.33 5.95 41.68
N TYR A 326 44.51 4.90 41.52
CA TYR A 326 44.73 3.59 42.12
C TYR A 326 45.45 2.65 41.14
N LYS A 327 46.10 1.60 41.67
CA LYS A 327 46.88 0.63 40.87
C LYS A 327 46.09 -0.06 39.75
N ASN A 328 44.76 -0.17 39.90
CA ASN A 328 43.87 -0.75 38.90
C ASN A 328 43.49 0.23 37.76
N GLY A 329 44.02 1.46 37.78
CA GLY A 329 43.74 2.51 36.81
C GLY A 329 42.42 3.26 37.03
N PHE A 330 41.68 2.96 38.10
CA PHE A 330 40.60 3.84 38.56
C PHE A 330 41.21 5.07 39.22
N GLY A 331 40.70 6.25 38.91
CA GLY A 331 41.08 7.51 39.51
C GLY A 331 39.88 8.22 40.10
N ILE A 332 40.17 9.15 41.01
CA ILE A 332 39.21 10.11 41.53
C ILE A 332 39.87 11.49 41.56
N ALA A 333 39.11 12.52 41.20
CA ALA A 333 39.55 13.91 41.28
C ALA A 333 38.51 14.72 42.05
N ASN A 334 38.97 15.64 42.90
CA ASN A 334 38.07 16.55 43.60
C ASN A 334 37.96 17.86 42.84
N VAL A 335 36.80 18.07 42.24
CA VAL A 335 36.48 19.27 41.46
C VAL A 335 35.77 20.25 42.39
N THR A 336 36.23 21.50 42.41
CA THR A 336 35.74 22.56 43.30
C THR A 336 35.39 23.80 42.49
N GLU A 337 34.26 24.42 42.83
CA GLU A 337 33.82 25.71 42.29
C GLU A 337 33.16 26.48 43.44
N ALA A 338 33.64 27.71 43.68
CA ALA A 338 33.26 28.49 44.86
C ALA A 338 33.37 27.67 46.17
N ASN A 339 32.26 27.51 46.90
CA ASN A 339 32.21 26.76 48.18
C ASN A 339 31.71 25.31 48.00
N CYS A 340 31.59 24.82 46.78
CA CYS A 340 31.03 23.50 46.46
C CYS A 340 32.10 22.57 45.90
N TRP A 341 31.95 21.27 46.15
CA TRP A 341 32.88 20.26 45.66
C TRP A 341 32.19 18.95 45.31
N VAL A 342 32.78 18.19 44.39
CA VAL A 342 32.32 16.85 44.01
C VAL A 342 33.48 15.95 43.61
N ILE A 343 33.40 14.66 43.96
CA ILE A 343 34.38 13.66 43.54
C ILE A 343 34.05 13.18 42.12
N LEU A 344 34.83 13.59 41.12
CA LEU A 344 34.76 13.06 39.78
C LEU A 344 35.40 11.66 39.72
N LYS A 345 34.61 10.65 39.30
CA LYS A 345 35.08 9.27 39.09
C LYS A 345 35.75 9.13 37.72
N LEU A 346 37.05 8.86 37.70
CA LEU A 346 37.86 8.68 36.49
C LEU A 346 38.09 7.20 36.23
N ARG A 347 37.19 6.54 35.50
CA ARG A 347 37.39 5.12 35.13
C ARG A 347 38.49 5.02 34.08
N LYS A 348 39.30 3.96 34.14
CA LYS A 348 40.33 3.64 33.13
C LYS A 348 39.78 3.66 31.69
N SER A 349 38.52 3.23 31.51
CA SER A 349 37.84 3.18 30.21
C SER A 349 37.53 4.54 29.60
N LEU A 350 37.58 5.64 30.38
CA LEU A 350 37.37 6.98 29.85
C LEU A 350 38.56 7.46 29.02
N GLY A 351 39.77 6.94 29.28
CA GLY A 351 40.98 7.35 28.57
C GLY A 351 41.41 8.80 28.83
N VAL A 352 40.88 9.45 29.87
CA VAL A 352 41.18 10.84 30.24
C VAL A 352 41.96 10.86 31.55
N SER A 353 43.02 11.68 31.59
CA SER A 353 43.77 12.04 32.79
C SER A 353 43.52 13.50 33.12
N VAL A 354 43.53 13.83 34.41
CA VAL A 354 43.28 15.18 34.91
C VAL A 354 44.42 15.53 35.88
N GLU A 355 44.91 16.76 35.83
CA GLU A 355 45.96 17.28 36.70
C GLU A 355 45.43 18.29 37.73
N ILE A 356 46.23 18.54 38.77
CA ILE A 356 45.89 19.52 39.81
C ILE A 356 45.93 20.92 39.20
N ASN A 357 44.99 21.79 39.57
CA ASN A 357 44.77 23.14 39.05
C ASN A 357 44.25 23.21 37.60
N GLU A 358 43.90 22.09 36.97
CA GLU A 358 43.17 22.13 35.70
C GLU A 358 41.69 22.46 35.91
N THR A 359 41.15 23.24 34.98
CA THR A 359 39.70 23.41 34.83
C THR A 359 39.13 22.18 34.13
N VAL A 360 38.06 21.62 34.70
CA VAL A 360 37.37 20.45 34.15
C VAL A 360 35.90 20.78 33.95
N THR A 361 35.38 20.41 32.77
CA THR A 361 33.94 20.36 32.49
C THR A 361 33.53 18.91 32.24
N ALA A 362 32.49 18.44 32.93
CA ALA A 362 32.01 17.08 32.81
C ALA A 362 30.48 17.00 32.70
N TYR A 363 29.99 16.07 31.88
CA TYR A 363 28.58 15.79 31.64
C TYR A 363 28.25 14.38 32.08
N GLY A 364 27.27 14.23 32.97
CA GLY A 364 27.06 12.94 33.60
C GLY A 364 26.07 12.98 34.76
N PHE A 365 26.18 11.99 35.63
CA PHE A 365 25.22 11.77 36.69
C PHE A 365 25.85 11.93 38.06
N PHE A 366 25.10 12.57 38.96
CA PHE A 366 25.43 12.53 40.38
C PHE A 366 25.23 11.13 40.96
N THR A 367 26.17 10.72 41.79
CA THR A 367 26.23 9.43 42.47
C THR A 367 26.90 9.64 43.83
N THR A 368 27.15 8.57 44.56
CA THR A 368 27.92 8.65 45.80
C THR A 368 29.21 7.85 45.68
N TYR A 369 30.22 8.27 46.44
CA TYR A 369 31.43 7.50 46.67
C TYR A 369 31.75 7.54 48.16
N ARG A 370 31.59 6.40 48.84
CA ARG A 370 31.77 6.28 50.30
C ARG A 370 30.92 7.30 51.09
N GLY A 371 29.67 7.50 50.68
CA GLY A 371 28.75 8.46 51.30
C GLY A 371 28.97 9.93 50.91
N MET A 372 30.04 10.25 50.16
CA MET A 372 30.32 11.61 49.68
C MET A 372 29.72 11.86 48.29
N PRO A 373 29.39 13.12 47.94
CA PRO A 373 28.98 13.51 46.60
C PRO A 373 30.02 13.11 45.56
N ALA A 374 29.58 12.39 44.54
CA ALA A 374 30.43 11.97 43.44
C ALA A 374 29.72 12.18 42.10
N PHE A 375 30.51 12.22 41.04
CA PHE A 375 30.05 12.45 39.69
C PHE A 375 30.60 11.36 38.76
N GLU A 376 29.73 10.82 37.92
CA GLU A 376 30.04 9.74 37.00
C GLU A 376 29.76 10.13 35.57
N VAL A 377 30.78 9.94 34.73
CA VAL A 377 30.75 10.22 33.29
C VAL A 377 30.73 8.89 32.52
N ALA A 378 29.96 8.84 31.43
CA ALA A 378 29.79 7.63 30.64
C ALA A 378 30.93 7.41 29.62
N SER A 379 31.41 8.50 28.99
CA SER A 379 32.41 8.49 27.92
C SER A 379 33.52 9.52 28.16
N GLY A 380 34.71 9.29 27.61
CA GLY A 380 35.78 10.30 27.60
C GLY A 380 35.33 11.60 26.92
N ASP A 381 34.54 11.54 25.85
CA ASP A 381 34.01 12.71 25.12
C ASP A 381 33.07 13.62 25.94
N ASP A 382 32.60 13.11 27.07
CA ASP A 382 31.70 13.80 28.00
C ASP A 382 32.49 14.43 29.17
N LEU A 383 33.82 14.38 29.12
CA LEU A 383 34.75 14.98 30.05
C LEU A 383 35.79 15.78 29.26
N CYS A 384 35.97 17.05 29.61
CA CYS A 384 37.00 17.89 29.04
C CYS A 384 37.86 18.50 30.15
N SER A 385 39.18 18.48 29.96
CA SER A 385 40.18 19.01 30.88
C SER A 385 41.07 20.03 30.16
N GLY A 386 41.32 21.18 30.79
CA GLY A 386 42.13 22.26 30.21
C GLY A 386 41.31 23.19 29.31
N ASN A 387 41.77 23.43 28.08
CA ASN A 387 41.08 24.29 27.12
C ASN A 387 39.98 23.50 26.39
N CYS A 388 38.75 23.81 26.81
CA CYS A 388 37.47 23.35 26.32
C CYS A 388 36.69 24.60 25.89
#